data_AF-A0A8T5RA49-F1
#
_entry.id   AF-A0A8T5RA49-F1
#
_cell.length_a   1.000
_cell.length_b   1.000
_cell.length_c   1.000
_cell.angle_alpha   90.00
_cell.angle_beta   90.00
_cell.angle_gamma   90.00
#
_symmetry.space_group_name_H-M   'P 1'
#
loop_
_entity.id
_entity.type
_entity.pdbx_description
1 polymer ?
#
loop_
_entity_poly.entity_id
_entity_poly.type
_entity_poly.pdbx_seq_one_letter_code
_entity_poly.pdbx_strand_id
1 'polypeptide(L)'
;MKTDDSYSDYMFNFIDTICTEFGPRYSCSEAEKNANIWIKKELDQFCDETFIDEFETRPAMYPQGFTKVAGILGGISPLFMPLIFPFPIISLILVIFGIIVLYSELFLMKGWIGFLFKTKKSSNVFGIIKPTEDVKFRIVFEGHTDSAKEMNIASYKLRARQIIGRIGLYFLFHTIIFSLWKFIAQLVSGFSIVIMNWGVVSITVVDFIYFIPLVIIYPFFILLLKGFLGKTVVLGANDNLSATAVAVAIGKHLSENRPKNVEVWVGSQGSEEVGDRGAEAFVEKYGKLGILDDSYTVVLECCGAAGDMFLIEKDMHRAVYDTEINNMLLQAHTEAKNENPDLLNIRTGSLKIGACDACRYIHEGFKAAALMGMEHDKNKAVNWHSVKDAPENIDKKIMRDFLDVSLEFVELVDNKYN
;
A
#
# COMPACT_ATOMS: atom_id res chain seq x y z
N MET A 1 -28.08 1.34 -14.88
CA MET A 1 -29.09 1.63 -13.81
C MET A 1 -28.74 2.95 -13.10
N LYS A 2 -29.68 3.81 -12.68
CA LYS A 2 -29.28 5.13 -12.11
C LYS A 2 -29.06 5.09 -10.61
N THR A 3 -27.83 5.37 -10.18
CA THR A 3 -27.54 5.77 -8.80
C THR A 3 -28.04 7.20 -8.57
N ASP A 4 -28.40 7.52 -7.34
CA ASP A 4 -28.87 8.85 -6.95
C ASP A 4 -28.05 9.40 -5.78
N ASP A 5 -28.39 10.61 -5.31
CA ASP A 5 -27.66 11.27 -4.22
C ASP A 5 -27.73 10.49 -2.88
N SER A 6 -28.68 9.55 -2.72
CA SER A 6 -28.78 8.72 -1.52
C SER A 6 -27.61 7.76 -1.37
N TYR A 7 -27.05 7.25 -2.49
CA TYR A 7 -25.84 6.43 -2.48
C TYR A 7 -24.62 7.25 -2.07
N SER A 8 -24.53 8.49 -2.56
CA SER A 8 -23.46 9.43 -2.21
C SER A 8 -23.45 9.74 -0.71
N ASP A 9 -24.64 9.98 -0.12
CA ASP A 9 -24.79 10.20 1.31
C ASP A 9 -24.52 8.94 2.13
N TYR A 10 -24.97 7.78 1.64
CA TYR A 10 -24.72 6.48 2.26
C TYR A 10 -23.22 6.19 2.39
N MET A 11 -22.47 6.30 1.29
CA MET A 11 -21.03 6.05 1.27
C MET A 11 -20.27 7.04 2.16
N PHE A 12 -20.67 8.31 2.17
CA PHE A 12 -20.06 9.29 3.06
C PHE A 12 -20.31 8.98 4.54
N ASN A 13 -21.57 8.68 4.90
CA ASN A 13 -21.93 8.36 6.28
C ASN A 13 -21.23 7.08 6.76
N PHE A 14 -21.00 6.11 5.87
CA PHE A 14 -20.20 4.93 6.15
C PHE A 14 -18.77 5.31 6.57
N ILE A 15 -18.10 6.15 5.78
CA ILE A 15 -16.74 6.62 6.07
C ILE A 15 -16.70 7.44 7.37
N ASP A 16 -17.63 8.38 7.53
CA ASP A 16 -17.70 9.26 8.70
C ASP A 16 -17.93 8.47 9.99
N THR A 17 -18.86 7.50 9.96
CA THR A 17 -19.13 6.60 11.08
C THR A 17 -17.86 5.83 11.48
N ILE A 18 -17.17 5.21 10.52
CA ILE A 18 -15.96 4.45 10.84
C ILE A 18 -14.84 5.36 11.35
N CYS A 19 -14.69 6.56 10.80
CA CYS A 19 -13.69 7.53 11.25
C CYS A 19 -13.97 8.05 12.67
N THR A 20 -15.23 8.28 13.02
CA THR A 20 -15.63 8.89 14.29
C THR A 20 -15.75 7.87 15.43
N GLU A 21 -16.32 6.69 15.16
CA GLU A 21 -16.59 5.66 16.18
C GLU A 21 -15.39 4.73 16.42
N PHE A 22 -14.61 4.43 15.37
CA PHE A 22 -13.54 3.43 15.44
C PHE A 22 -12.16 3.98 15.09
N GLY A 23 -12.07 5.02 14.28
CA GLY A 23 -10.82 5.54 13.73
C GLY A 23 -9.85 6.11 14.77
N PRO A 24 -8.53 6.10 14.48
CA PRO A 24 -7.87 5.50 13.32
C PRO A 24 -7.66 3.97 13.47
N ARG A 25 -7.72 3.22 12.35
CA ARG A 25 -7.73 1.74 12.33
C ARG A 25 -6.40 1.15 11.88
N TYR A 26 -5.35 1.31 12.67
CA TYR A 26 -4.06 0.68 12.33
C TYR A 26 -4.20 -0.85 12.28
N SER A 27 -3.46 -1.51 11.40
CA SER A 27 -3.54 -2.95 11.19
C SER A 27 -3.29 -3.75 12.50
N CYS A 28 -4.11 -4.78 12.71
CA CYS A 28 -4.26 -5.61 13.91
C CYS A 28 -4.61 -4.84 15.20
N SER A 29 -5.30 -3.71 15.10
CA SER A 29 -5.81 -2.98 16.27
C SER A 29 -7.24 -3.41 16.62
N GLU A 30 -7.67 -3.14 17.86
CA GLU A 30 -9.08 -3.30 18.22
C GLU A 30 -9.99 -2.38 17.39
N ALA A 31 -9.49 -1.22 16.95
CA ALA A 31 -10.20 -0.32 16.06
C ALA A 31 -10.48 -0.94 14.68
N GLU A 32 -9.48 -1.55 14.04
CA GLU A 32 -9.64 -2.28 12.77
C GLU A 32 -10.62 -3.45 12.95
N LYS A 33 -10.46 -4.24 14.00
CA LYS A 33 -11.36 -5.35 14.31
C LYS A 33 -12.81 -4.90 14.49
N ASN A 34 -13.04 -3.84 15.26
CA ASN A 34 -14.39 -3.32 15.50
C ASN A 34 -15.00 -2.70 14.24
N ALA A 35 -14.19 -2.04 13.40
CA ALA A 35 -14.63 -1.56 12.10
C ALA A 35 -15.06 -2.73 11.21
N ASN A 36 -14.26 -3.80 11.08
CA ASN A 36 -14.64 -4.99 10.31
C ASN A 36 -15.93 -5.65 10.81
N ILE A 37 -16.13 -5.74 12.13
CA ILE A 37 -17.38 -6.25 12.72
C ILE A 37 -18.55 -5.34 12.35
N TRP A 38 -18.36 -4.03 12.35
CA TRP A 38 -19.39 -3.07 11.95
C TRP A 38 -19.71 -3.17 10.46
N ILE A 39 -18.70 -3.26 9.59
CA ILE A 39 -18.86 -3.45 8.14
C ILE A 39 -19.63 -4.74 7.85
N LYS A 40 -19.33 -5.84 8.55
CA LYS A 40 -20.09 -7.08 8.41
C LYS A 40 -21.58 -6.88 8.73
N LYS A 41 -21.89 -6.16 9.82
CA LYS A 41 -23.28 -5.84 10.19
C LYS A 41 -23.98 -4.97 9.15
N GLU A 42 -23.23 -4.12 8.46
CA GLU A 42 -23.75 -3.32 7.37
C GLU A 42 -24.09 -4.21 6.16
N LEU A 43 -23.16 -5.09 5.76
CA LEU A 43 -23.37 -6.07 4.70
C LEU A 43 -24.51 -7.06 5.03
N ASP A 44 -24.68 -7.45 6.29
CA ASP A 44 -25.74 -8.36 6.78
C ASP A 44 -27.17 -7.86 6.45
N GLN A 45 -27.34 -6.57 6.17
CA GLN A 45 -28.64 -5.99 5.87
C GLN A 45 -29.15 -6.34 4.46
N PHE A 46 -28.26 -6.67 3.53
CA PHE A 46 -28.62 -6.83 2.12
C PHE A 46 -27.89 -7.97 1.38
N CYS A 47 -26.77 -8.48 1.89
CA CYS A 47 -26.08 -9.63 1.31
C CYS A 47 -26.76 -10.96 1.68
N ASP A 48 -26.66 -11.96 0.80
CA ASP A 48 -27.21 -13.29 1.06
C ASP A 48 -26.38 -14.04 2.11
N GLU A 49 -25.06 -13.83 2.05
CA GLU A 49 -24.08 -14.40 2.98
C GLU A 49 -23.04 -13.33 3.31
N THR A 50 -22.52 -13.35 4.53
CA THR A 50 -21.38 -12.52 4.92
C THR A 50 -20.45 -13.30 5.84
N PHE A 51 -19.18 -12.94 5.82
CA PHE A 51 -18.17 -13.58 6.66
C PHE A 51 -17.06 -12.62 7.05
N ILE A 52 -16.37 -12.99 8.13
CA ILE A 52 -15.09 -12.40 8.54
C ILE A 52 -14.06 -13.51 8.53
N ASP A 53 -12.98 -13.30 7.79
CA ASP A 53 -11.86 -14.23 7.74
C ASP A 53 -10.68 -13.69 8.53
N GLU A 54 -10.40 -14.30 9.67
CA GLU A 54 -9.22 -13.96 10.48
C GLU A 54 -7.95 -14.58 9.87
N PHE A 55 -6.86 -13.81 9.86
CA PHE A 55 -5.53 -14.26 9.48
C PHE A 55 -4.46 -13.65 10.39
N GLU A 56 -3.26 -14.21 10.34
CA GLU A 56 -2.12 -13.77 11.13
C GLU A 56 -1.14 -12.91 10.31
N THR A 57 -0.69 -11.80 10.87
CA THR A 57 0.31 -10.92 10.25
C THR A 57 1.20 -10.23 11.28
N ARG A 58 2.17 -9.44 10.81
CA ARG A 58 3.18 -8.73 11.63
C ARG A 58 3.14 -7.23 11.32
N PRO A 59 2.17 -6.47 11.87
CA PRO A 59 1.90 -5.09 11.44
C PRO A 59 3.05 -4.12 11.72
N ALA A 60 3.96 -4.46 12.64
CA ALA A 60 5.13 -3.63 12.92
C ALA A 60 6.28 -3.82 11.92
N MET A 61 6.21 -4.80 11.02
CA MET A 61 7.28 -5.16 10.09
C MET A 61 7.31 -4.26 8.86
N TYR A 62 6.18 -4.08 8.19
CA TYR A 62 6.07 -3.32 6.96
C TYR A 62 5.29 -2.01 7.18
N PRO A 63 5.63 -0.89 6.52
CA PRO A 63 6.95 -0.62 5.96
C PRO A 63 7.97 -0.20 7.05
N GLN A 64 7.48 0.15 8.24
CA GLN A 64 8.27 0.82 9.27
C GLN A 64 9.32 -0.05 9.93
N GLY A 65 9.06 -1.35 10.10
CA GLY A 65 9.96 -2.27 10.78
C GLY A 65 11.23 -2.51 9.98
N PHE A 66 11.11 -2.90 8.71
CA PHE A 66 12.27 -3.09 7.83
C PHE A 66 13.04 -1.77 7.64
N THR A 67 12.35 -0.63 7.59
CA THR A 67 12.97 0.71 7.49
C THR A 67 13.79 1.02 8.75
N LYS A 68 13.26 0.69 9.94
CA LYS A 68 14.00 0.82 11.21
C LYS A 68 15.20 -0.10 11.27
N VAL A 69 15.05 -1.37 10.91
CA VAL A 69 16.16 -2.35 10.92
C VAL A 69 17.28 -1.86 10.00
N ALA A 70 16.97 -1.51 8.77
CA ALA A 70 17.95 -0.99 7.82
C ALA A 70 18.56 0.34 8.27
N GLY A 71 17.74 1.24 8.83
CA GLY A 71 18.17 2.51 9.38
C GLY A 71 19.14 2.37 10.55
N ILE A 72 18.91 1.40 11.45
CA ILE A 72 19.82 1.07 12.56
C ILE A 72 21.13 0.50 12.00
N LEU A 73 21.05 -0.49 11.11
CA LEU A 73 22.24 -1.12 10.51
C LEU A 73 23.13 -0.09 9.80
N GLY A 74 22.55 0.76 8.95
CA GLY A 74 23.28 1.85 8.30
C GLY A 74 23.71 2.95 9.28
N GLY A 75 22.90 3.25 10.29
CA GLY A 75 23.17 4.33 11.25
C GLY A 75 24.30 4.04 12.23
N ILE A 76 24.52 2.77 12.60
CA ILE A 76 25.62 2.35 13.48
C ILE A 76 26.88 1.97 12.71
N SER A 77 26.81 1.76 11.39
CA SER A 77 27.97 1.35 10.58
C SER A 77 29.17 2.29 10.70
N PRO A 78 29.02 3.64 10.78
CA PRO A 78 30.17 4.54 10.93
C PRO A 78 31.02 4.26 12.17
N LEU A 79 30.46 3.66 13.23
CA LEU A 79 31.18 3.35 14.47
C LEU A 79 32.33 2.35 14.27
N PHE A 80 32.26 1.52 13.22
CA PHE A 80 33.25 0.48 12.93
C PHE A 80 34.35 0.96 11.99
N MET A 81 34.21 2.15 11.38
CA MET A 81 35.19 2.72 10.45
C MET A 81 36.59 2.93 11.06
N PRO A 82 36.72 3.46 12.30
CA PRO A 82 38.03 3.70 12.90
C PRO A 82 38.75 2.45 13.40
N LEU A 83 38.27 1.23 13.14
CA LEU A 83 38.88 0.03 13.72
C LEU A 83 40.13 -0.42 12.94
N ILE A 84 40.99 -1.20 13.60
CA ILE A 84 42.15 -1.84 12.96
C ILE A 84 41.69 -2.94 11.98
N PHE A 85 42.55 -3.29 11.03
CA PHE A 85 42.27 -4.40 10.11
C PHE A 85 41.98 -5.71 10.87
N PRO A 86 40.99 -6.52 10.45
CA PRO A 86 40.10 -6.35 9.29
C PRO A 86 38.78 -5.63 9.61
N PHE A 87 38.60 -5.13 10.83
CA PHE A 87 37.31 -4.75 11.39
C PHE A 87 36.55 -3.62 10.66
N PRO A 88 37.15 -2.68 9.90
CA PRO A 88 36.37 -1.73 9.10
C PRO A 88 35.41 -2.37 8.09
N ILE A 89 35.65 -3.64 7.71
CA ILE A 89 34.72 -4.42 6.88
C ILE A 89 33.33 -4.53 7.52
N ILE A 90 33.23 -4.46 8.85
CA ILE A 90 31.95 -4.52 9.57
C ILE A 90 31.06 -3.33 9.17
N SER A 91 31.62 -2.13 8.98
CA SER A 91 30.85 -0.97 8.47
C SER A 91 30.22 -1.28 7.12
N LEU A 92 31.01 -1.86 6.20
CA LEU A 92 30.53 -2.25 4.88
C LEU A 92 29.45 -3.33 4.95
N ILE A 93 29.67 -4.37 5.76
CA ILE A 93 28.71 -5.46 5.94
C ILE A 93 27.37 -4.94 6.45
N LEU A 94 27.38 -4.06 7.46
CA LEU A 94 26.15 -3.53 8.05
C LEU A 94 25.36 -2.67 7.06
N VAL A 95 26.00 -1.76 6.32
CA VAL A 95 25.29 -0.91 5.35
C VAL A 95 24.74 -1.74 4.20
N ILE A 96 25.49 -2.72 3.69
CA ILE A 96 25.03 -3.62 2.62
C ILE A 96 23.88 -4.49 3.12
N PHE A 97 23.98 -5.04 4.34
CA PHE A 97 22.90 -5.83 4.92
C PHE A 97 21.63 -5.00 5.14
N GLY A 98 21.76 -3.74 5.58
CA GLY A 98 20.62 -2.81 5.65
C GLY A 98 19.96 -2.56 4.29
N ILE A 99 20.76 -2.39 3.23
CA ILE A 99 20.23 -2.26 1.86
C ILE A 99 19.53 -3.55 1.40
N ILE A 100 20.09 -4.73 1.71
CA ILE A 100 19.47 -6.02 1.40
C ILE A 100 18.11 -6.12 2.11
N VAL A 101 18.03 -5.75 3.39
CA VAL A 101 16.76 -5.71 4.14
C VAL A 101 15.76 -4.77 3.46
N LEU A 102 16.14 -3.52 3.15
CA LEU A 102 15.24 -2.59 2.43
C LEU A 102 14.77 -3.17 1.10
N TYR A 103 15.69 -3.68 0.30
CA TYR A 103 15.39 -4.14 -1.05
C TYR A 103 14.48 -5.38 -1.05
N SER A 104 14.83 -6.38 -0.23
CA SER A 104 14.08 -7.63 -0.15
C SER A 104 12.70 -7.48 0.47
N GLU A 105 12.55 -6.59 1.46
CA GLU A 105 11.27 -6.39 2.14
C GLU A 105 10.37 -5.40 1.41
N LEU A 106 10.93 -4.32 0.84
CA LEU A 106 10.14 -3.36 0.07
C LEU A 106 9.78 -3.90 -1.31
N PHE A 107 10.75 -4.33 -2.13
CA PHE A 107 10.47 -4.65 -3.54
C PHE A 107 10.09 -6.11 -3.80
N LEU A 108 10.61 -7.04 -3.00
CA LEU A 108 10.40 -8.48 -3.20
C LEU A 108 9.43 -9.10 -2.18
N MET A 109 8.95 -8.30 -1.22
CA MET A 109 8.01 -8.67 -0.15
C MET A 109 8.34 -9.99 0.57
N LYS A 110 9.64 -10.27 0.77
CA LYS A 110 10.11 -11.61 1.18
C LYS A 110 9.73 -12.03 2.61
N GLY A 111 9.50 -11.09 3.53
CA GLY A 111 9.06 -11.42 4.88
C GLY A 111 10.12 -12.08 5.78
N TRP A 112 11.38 -12.19 5.36
CA TRP A 112 12.37 -13.06 6.03
C TRP A 112 12.87 -12.51 7.35
N ILE A 113 12.76 -11.19 7.58
CA ILE A 113 13.02 -10.59 8.90
C ILE A 113 11.81 -10.67 9.84
N GLY A 114 10.74 -11.36 9.47
CA GLY A 114 9.51 -11.47 10.26
C GLY A 114 9.71 -11.98 11.68
N PHE A 115 10.75 -12.78 11.94
CA PHE A 115 11.08 -13.29 13.28
C PHE A 115 11.41 -12.19 14.30
N LEU A 116 11.74 -10.96 13.85
CA LEU A 116 11.99 -9.81 14.72
C LEU A 116 10.69 -9.14 15.22
N PHE A 117 9.54 -9.51 14.68
CA PHE A 117 8.26 -8.83 14.90
C PHE A 117 7.21 -9.79 15.46
N LYS A 118 6.34 -9.23 16.31
CA LYS A 118 5.25 -10.00 16.91
C LYS A 118 4.15 -10.27 15.88
N THR A 119 3.72 -11.52 15.83
CA THR A 119 2.50 -11.94 15.14
C THR A 119 1.28 -11.41 15.89
N LYS A 120 0.28 -10.95 15.13
CA LYS A 120 -1.04 -10.52 15.59
C LYS A 120 -2.10 -10.97 14.59
N LYS A 121 -3.37 -10.87 14.97
CA LYS A 121 -4.49 -11.17 14.10
C LYS A 121 -5.05 -9.89 13.45
N SER A 122 -5.41 -9.99 12.18
CA SER A 122 -6.28 -9.07 11.45
C SER A 122 -7.38 -9.89 10.76
N SER A 123 -8.26 -9.26 10.01
CA SER A 123 -9.34 -9.94 9.33
C SER A 123 -9.79 -9.23 8.06
N ASN A 124 -10.25 -10.02 7.10
CA ASN A 124 -11.00 -9.55 5.94
C ASN A 124 -12.49 -9.67 6.23
N VAL A 125 -13.32 -8.82 5.60
CA VAL A 125 -14.78 -8.84 5.75
C VAL A 125 -15.44 -8.74 4.38
N PHE A 126 -16.33 -9.68 4.06
CA PHE A 126 -16.98 -9.75 2.76
C PHE A 126 -18.44 -10.17 2.87
N GLY A 127 -19.23 -9.72 1.91
CA GLY A 127 -20.60 -10.12 1.64
C GLY A 127 -20.75 -10.64 0.22
N ILE A 128 -21.70 -11.54 0.02
CA ILE A 128 -21.96 -12.20 -1.26
C ILE A 128 -23.37 -11.83 -1.72
N ILE A 129 -23.47 -11.39 -2.99
CA ILE A 129 -24.71 -11.24 -3.73
C ILE A 129 -24.79 -12.38 -4.75
N LYS A 130 -25.76 -13.28 -4.56
CA LYS A 130 -26.04 -14.38 -5.48
C LYS A 130 -26.78 -13.87 -6.72
N PRO A 131 -26.48 -14.42 -7.90
CA PRO A 131 -27.26 -14.15 -9.09
C PRO A 131 -28.66 -14.77 -9.01
N THR A 132 -29.53 -14.42 -9.95
CA THR A 132 -30.89 -14.98 -10.04
C THR A 132 -30.92 -16.41 -10.57
N GLU A 133 -29.95 -16.79 -11.41
CA GLU A 133 -29.80 -18.13 -11.98
C GLU A 133 -28.52 -18.81 -11.45
N ASP A 134 -28.07 -19.89 -12.10
CA ASP A 134 -26.85 -20.59 -11.73
C ASP A 134 -25.60 -19.70 -11.88
N VAL A 135 -24.68 -19.83 -10.92
CA VAL A 135 -23.39 -19.11 -10.92
C VAL A 135 -22.50 -19.68 -12.03
N LYS A 136 -22.24 -18.86 -13.05
CA LYS A 136 -21.29 -19.17 -14.14
C LYS A 136 -19.96 -18.44 -14.01
N PHE A 137 -19.93 -17.31 -13.29
CA PHE A 137 -18.74 -16.47 -13.13
C PHE A 137 -18.81 -15.66 -11.84
N ARG A 138 -17.69 -15.12 -11.38
CA ARG A 138 -17.61 -14.30 -10.16
C ARG A 138 -16.95 -12.95 -10.39
N ILE A 139 -17.36 -11.94 -9.61
CA ILE A 139 -16.63 -10.68 -9.48
C ILE A 139 -16.35 -10.44 -8.01
N VAL A 140 -15.13 -10.04 -7.68
CA VAL A 140 -14.73 -9.58 -6.35
C VAL A 140 -14.42 -8.09 -6.42
N PHE A 141 -15.14 -7.28 -5.65
CA PHE A 141 -14.81 -5.88 -5.40
C PHE A 141 -14.33 -5.70 -3.96
N GLU A 142 -13.21 -5.02 -3.81
CA GLU A 142 -12.63 -4.76 -2.49
C GLU A 142 -12.02 -3.36 -2.40
N GLY A 143 -12.08 -2.78 -1.21
CA GLY A 143 -11.10 -1.81 -0.73
C GLY A 143 -10.39 -2.37 0.51
N HIS A 144 -9.79 -1.52 1.33
CA HIS A 144 -9.26 -1.96 2.64
C HIS A 144 -9.71 -1.06 3.81
N THR A 145 -9.80 -1.68 5.00
CA THR A 145 -10.34 -1.05 6.22
C THR A 145 -9.25 -0.45 7.09
N ASP A 146 -8.04 -1.04 7.06
CA ASP A 146 -6.94 -0.52 7.86
C ASP A 146 -6.40 0.78 7.30
N SER A 147 -5.70 1.55 8.15
CA SER A 147 -5.15 2.85 7.77
C SER A 147 -3.68 3.01 8.11
N ALA A 148 -2.94 3.67 7.20
CA ALA A 148 -1.53 3.92 7.33
C ALA A 148 -1.11 4.73 8.55
N LYS A 149 0.20 4.68 8.79
CA LYS A 149 0.88 5.75 9.53
C LYS A 149 1.33 6.84 8.56
N GLU A 150 1.23 8.07 9.02
CA GLU A 150 1.62 9.25 8.26
C GLU A 150 3.03 9.12 7.66
N MET A 151 3.16 9.44 6.39
CA MET A 151 4.45 9.61 5.76
C MET A 151 4.89 11.07 5.90
N ASN A 152 5.58 11.41 7.00
CA ASN A 152 6.01 12.78 7.32
C ASN A 152 6.71 13.49 6.15
N ILE A 153 7.55 12.78 5.38
CA ILE A 153 8.30 13.37 4.27
C ILE A 153 7.38 13.84 3.12
N ALA A 154 6.16 13.29 3.02
CA ALA A 154 5.16 13.73 2.06
C ALA A 154 4.58 15.11 2.37
N SER A 155 4.55 15.49 3.66
CA SER A 155 4.07 16.81 4.13
C SER A 155 5.07 17.95 3.83
N TYR A 156 6.34 17.62 3.60
CA TYR A 156 7.37 18.63 3.32
C TYR A 156 7.25 19.20 1.90
N LYS A 157 7.61 20.48 1.75
CA LYS A 157 7.72 21.12 0.43
C LYS A 157 8.62 20.29 -0.49
N LEU A 158 8.25 20.22 -1.78
CA LEU A 158 8.92 19.40 -2.80
C LEU A 158 10.46 19.52 -2.77
N ARG A 159 10.98 20.75 -2.68
CA ARG A 159 12.42 21.00 -2.64
C ARG A 159 13.08 20.45 -1.37
N ALA A 160 12.42 20.58 -0.21
CA ALA A 160 12.94 20.08 1.06
C ALA A 160 13.01 18.55 1.06
N ARG A 161 11.94 17.86 0.64
CA ARG A 161 11.96 16.38 0.53
C ARG A 161 13.01 15.88 -0.46
N GLN A 162 13.23 16.58 -1.58
CA GLN A 162 14.27 16.23 -2.55
C GLN A 162 15.68 16.37 -1.97
N ILE A 163 15.94 17.44 -1.22
CA ILE A 163 17.23 17.65 -0.55
C ILE A 163 17.47 16.56 0.50
N ILE A 164 16.46 16.31 1.36
CA ILE A 164 16.54 15.27 2.39
C ILE A 164 16.76 13.90 1.78
N GLY A 165 16.00 13.55 0.74
CA GLY A 165 16.15 12.30 -0.01
C GLY A 165 17.54 12.14 -0.63
N ARG A 166 18.03 13.14 -1.38
CA ARG A 166 19.32 13.05 -2.08
C ARG A 166 20.50 12.95 -1.10
N ILE A 167 20.56 13.82 -0.09
CA ILE A 167 21.67 13.82 0.86
C ILE A 167 21.58 12.61 1.79
N GLY A 168 20.38 12.26 2.25
CA GLY A 168 20.15 11.09 3.10
C GLY A 168 20.48 9.77 2.40
N LEU A 169 20.20 9.63 1.09
CA LEU A 169 20.61 8.46 0.32
C LEU A 169 22.11 8.49 0.00
N TYR A 170 22.70 9.66 -0.21
CA TYR A 170 24.15 9.81 -0.41
C TYR A 170 24.96 9.27 0.78
N PHE A 171 24.42 9.32 2.00
CA PHE A 171 25.01 8.67 3.18
C PHE A 171 25.39 7.20 2.94
N LEU A 172 24.51 6.44 2.28
CA LEU A 172 24.73 5.01 2.02
C LEU A 172 25.92 4.82 1.08
N PHE A 173 25.95 5.56 -0.02
CA PHE A 173 27.04 5.53 -1.00
C PHE A 173 28.38 5.99 -0.40
N HIS A 174 28.35 7.11 0.33
CA HIS A 174 29.52 7.64 1.05
C HIS A 174 30.09 6.57 2.00
N THR A 175 29.23 5.95 2.80
CA THR A 175 29.64 4.89 3.74
C THR A 175 30.21 3.67 3.03
N ILE A 176 29.60 3.19 1.95
CA ILE A 176 30.11 2.04 1.18
C ILE A 176 31.50 2.34 0.61
N ILE A 177 31.65 3.48 -0.08
CA ILE A 177 32.90 3.86 -0.76
C ILE A 177 34.04 3.98 0.25
N PHE A 178 33.83 4.72 1.34
CA PHE A 178 34.88 4.93 2.34
C PHE A 178 35.17 3.68 3.16
N SER A 179 34.18 2.83 3.46
CA SER A 179 34.42 1.56 4.15
C SER A 179 35.29 0.63 3.30
N LEU A 180 35.01 0.55 1.99
CA LEU A 180 35.83 -0.23 1.07
C LEU A 180 37.24 0.36 0.93
N TRP A 181 37.36 1.68 0.79
CA TRP A 181 38.65 2.36 0.70
C TRP A 181 39.49 2.12 1.96
N LYS A 182 38.91 2.30 3.14
CA LYS A 182 39.59 2.06 4.43
C LYS A 182 40.06 0.61 4.56
N PHE A 183 39.21 -0.35 4.22
CA PHE A 183 39.55 -1.77 4.28
C PHE A 183 40.73 -2.12 3.35
N ILE A 184 40.69 -1.67 2.09
CA ILE A 184 41.76 -1.90 1.12
C ILE A 184 43.05 -1.18 1.54
N ALA A 185 42.95 0.06 2.03
CA ALA A 185 44.11 0.84 2.47
C ALA A 185 44.87 0.15 3.61
N GLN A 186 44.16 -0.39 4.59
CA GLN A 186 44.78 -1.15 5.67
C GLN A 186 45.32 -2.51 5.21
N LEU A 187 44.66 -3.18 4.27
CA LEU A 187 45.09 -4.48 3.73
C LEU A 187 46.38 -4.40 2.91
N VAL A 188 46.44 -3.46 1.95
CA VAL A 188 47.48 -3.47 0.92
C VAL A 188 48.77 -2.83 1.40
N SER A 189 48.71 -1.93 2.38
CA SER A 189 49.78 -0.93 2.46
C SER A 189 50.03 -0.22 3.76
N GLY A 190 49.07 -0.19 4.68
CA GLY A 190 49.11 0.86 5.70
C GLY A 190 49.21 2.28 5.08
N PHE A 191 48.88 2.51 3.79
CA PHE A 191 48.93 3.82 3.11
C PHE A 191 47.95 4.84 3.71
N SER A 192 47.09 4.41 4.63
CA SER A 192 46.41 5.31 5.51
C SER A 192 47.42 5.84 6.53
N ILE A 193 47.87 7.10 6.38
CA ILE A 193 48.70 7.74 7.42
C ILE A 193 47.93 7.61 8.74
N VAL A 194 48.48 6.78 9.61
CA VAL A 194 47.95 6.56 10.94
C VAL A 194 48.25 7.83 11.74
N ILE A 195 47.19 8.46 12.21
CA ILE A 195 47.28 9.66 13.04
C ILE A 195 47.32 9.26 14.50
N MET A 196 46.50 8.27 14.88
CA MET A 196 46.40 7.78 16.25
C MET A 196 46.01 6.31 16.26
N ASN A 197 46.67 5.53 17.11
CA ASN A 197 46.30 4.15 17.42
C ASN A 197 46.07 4.01 18.93
N TRP A 198 44.98 3.35 19.31
CA TRP A 198 44.69 2.98 20.69
C TRP A 198 43.90 1.68 20.75
N GLY A 199 44.57 0.60 21.17
CA GLY A 199 43.97 -0.74 21.23
C GLY A 199 43.48 -1.18 19.85
N VAL A 200 42.16 -1.43 19.73
CA VAL A 200 41.51 -1.84 18.48
C VAL A 200 41.14 -0.65 17.55
N VAL A 201 41.38 0.58 17.99
CA VAL A 201 41.07 1.81 17.23
C VAL A 201 42.32 2.30 16.52
N SER A 202 42.20 2.57 15.21
CA SER A 202 43.21 3.15 14.33
C SER A 202 42.59 4.27 13.48
N ILE A 203 42.79 5.50 13.96
CA ILE A 203 42.39 6.72 13.26
C ILE A 203 43.44 7.07 12.22
N THR A 204 42.97 7.27 11.00
CA THR A 204 43.76 7.56 9.82
C THR A 204 43.21 8.77 9.08
N VAL A 205 43.97 9.28 8.11
CA VAL A 205 43.50 10.36 7.23
C VAL A 205 42.17 10.02 6.54
N VAL A 206 41.95 8.75 6.17
CA VAL A 206 40.69 8.29 5.55
C VAL A 206 39.50 8.53 6.48
N ASP A 207 39.68 8.34 7.79
CA ASP A 207 38.63 8.58 8.78
C ASP A 207 38.25 10.06 8.83
N PHE A 208 39.23 10.98 8.77
CA PHE A 208 38.94 12.41 8.71
C PHE A 208 38.16 12.79 7.44
N ILE A 209 38.58 12.28 6.28
CA ILE A 209 37.88 12.53 5.01
C ILE A 209 36.46 11.94 5.05
N TYR A 210 36.26 10.82 5.75
CA TYR A 210 34.95 10.20 5.94
C TYR A 210 34.06 10.98 6.91
N PHE A 211 34.55 11.29 8.12
CA PHE A 211 33.75 11.86 9.20
C PHE A 211 33.47 13.36 9.05
N ILE A 212 34.34 14.14 8.41
CA ILE A 212 34.11 15.59 8.23
C ILE A 212 32.80 15.85 7.44
N PRO A 213 32.56 15.24 6.26
CA PRO A 213 31.29 15.37 5.55
C PRO A 213 30.08 14.81 6.31
N LEU A 214 30.27 13.81 7.18
CA LEU A 214 29.17 13.21 7.94
C LEU A 214 28.51 14.16 8.93
N VAL A 215 29.20 15.21 9.37
CA VAL A 215 28.59 16.27 10.19
C VAL A 215 27.35 16.86 9.50
N ILE A 216 27.35 16.91 8.16
CA ILE A 216 26.21 17.35 7.36
C ILE A 216 25.37 16.14 6.93
N ILE A 217 25.99 15.12 6.34
CA ILE A 217 25.28 14.01 5.67
C ILE A 217 24.47 13.16 6.67
N TYR A 218 25.03 12.87 7.85
CA TYR A 218 24.39 11.98 8.82
C TYR A 218 23.07 12.54 9.39
N PRO A 219 22.98 13.82 9.80
CA PRO A 219 21.69 14.44 10.12
C PRO A 219 20.64 14.29 9.03
N PHE A 220 21.00 14.42 7.74
CA PHE A 220 20.07 14.23 6.64
C PHE A 220 19.62 12.78 6.47
N PHE A 221 20.48 11.80 6.73
CA PHE A 221 20.09 10.38 6.81
C PHE A 221 19.08 10.14 7.93
N ILE A 222 19.30 10.71 9.12
CA ILE A 222 18.35 10.62 10.24
C ILE A 222 17.02 11.32 9.90
N LEU A 223 17.07 12.48 9.25
CA LEU A 223 15.86 13.18 8.78
C LEU A 223 15.10 12.37 7.73
N LEU A 224 15.81 11.70 6.82
CA LEU A 224 15.22 10.81 5.83
C LEU A 224 14.48 9.66 6.52
N LEU A 225 15.13 8.96 7.47
CA LEU A 225 14.50 7.89 8.25
C LEU A 225 13.27 8.40 9.03
N LYS A 226 13.38 9.52 9.74
CA LYS A 226 12.24 10.14 10.45
C LYS A 226 11.10 10.55 9.50
N GLY A 227 11.43 10.86 8.26
CA GLY A 227 10.50 11.18 7.20
C GLY A 227 9.58 10.02 6.81
N PHE A 228 10.08 8.78 6.88
CA PHE A 228 9.31 7.56 6.59
C PHE A 228 8.73 6.89 7.85
N LEU A 229 9.20 7.26 9.04
CA LEU A 229 8.79 6.65 10.32
C LEU A 229 7.81 7.54 11.09
N GLY A 230 6.66 7.86 10.47
CA GLY A 230 5.58 8.57 11.15
C GLY A 230 5.02 7.79 12.34
N LYS A 231 4.57 8.52 13.35
CA LYS A 231 3.98 7.96 14.57
C LYS A 231 2.46 8.03 14.59
N THR A 232 1.91 9.03 13.88
CA THR A 232 0.47 9.26 13.76
C THR A 232 -0.13 8.23 12.82
N VAL A 233 -1.20 7.56 13.24
CA VAL A 233 -2.04 6.77 12.35
C VAL A 233 -3.07 7.71 11.74
N VAL A 234 -3.23 7.72 10.42
CA VAL A 234 -4.15 8.61 9.73
C VAL A 234 -5.57 8.08 9.75
N LEU A 235 -6.56 8.95 9.48
CA LEU A 235 -7.97 8.56 9.43
C LEU A 235 -8.35 7.81 8.15
N GLY A 236 -7.51 7.78 7.11
CA GLY A 236 -7.68 6.86 5.98
C GLY A 236 -9.06 6.95 5.33
N ALA A 237 -9.62 8.17 5.26
CA ALA A 237 -10.98 8.36 4.78
C ALA A 237 -11.06 8.11 3.26
N ASN A 238 -10.09 8.61 2.51
CA ASN A 238 -9.89 8.33 1.11
C ASN A 238 -9.12 7.02 0.95
N ASP A 239 -8.02 6.84 1.70
CA ASP A 239 -7.10 5.69 1.68
C ASP A 239 -7.29 4.80 2.93
N ASN A 240 -8.21 3.83 2.94
CA ASN A 240 -9.03 3.41 1.80
C ASN A 240 -10.49 3.08 2.15
N LEU A 241 -11.03 3.74 3.18
CA LEU A 241 -12.45 3.59 3.54
C LEU A 241 -13.39 3.99 2.41
N SER A 242 -12.98 4.94 1.56
CA SER A 242 -13.78 5.34 0.40
C SER A 242 -14.01 4.23 -0.60
N ALA A 243 -12.99 3.43 -0.92
CA ALA A 243 -13.13 2.27 -1.78
C ALA A 243 -13.98 1.17 -1.12
N THR A 244 -13.78 0.95 0.17
CA THR A 244 -14.61 0.01 0.94
C THR A 244 -16.08 0.45 0.92
N ALA A 245 -16.36 1.75 1.06
CA ALA A 245 -17.72 2.29 0.98
C ALA A 245 -18.34 2.07 -0.42
N VAL A 246 -17.57 2.28 -1.49
CA VAL A 246 -18.00 1.98 -2.87
C VAL A 246 -18.28 0.48 -3.04
N ALA A 247 -17.41 -0.41 -2.57
CA ALA A 247 -17.64 -1.86 -2.64
C ALA A 247 -18.94 -2.26 -1.92
N VAL A 248 -19.17 -1.76 -0.70
CA VAL A 248 -20.41 -2.00 0.06
C VAL A 248 -21.64 -1.45 -0.69
N ALA A 249 -21.53 -0.27 -1.30
CA ALA A 249 -22.60 0.34 -2.09
C ALA A 249 -22.94 -0.45 -3.38
N ILE A 250 -21.94 -1.06 -4.03
CA ILE A 250 -22.16 -1.99 -5.15
C ILE A 250 -23.06 -3.14 -4.68
N GLY A 251 -22.72 -3.79 -3.56
CA GLY A 251 -23.52 -4.90 -3.03
C GLY A 251 -24.94 -4.48 -2.66
N LYS A 252 -25.09 -3.30 -2.06
CA LYS A 252 -26.40 -2.72 -1.73
C LYS A 252 -27.26 -2.57 -2.99
N HIS A 253 -26.70 -2.00 -4.05
CA HIS A 253 -27.41 -1.83 -5.32
C HIS A 253 -27.81 -3.16 -5.97
N LEU A 254 -26.87 -4.10 -6.01
CA LEU A 254 -27.08 -5.40 -6.65
C LEU A 254 -28.01 -6.31 -5.86
N SER A 255 -28.21 -6.08 -4.56
CA SER A 255 -29.20 -6.82 -3.76
C SER A 255 -30.62 -6.65 -4.29
N GLU A 256 -30.92 -5.48 -4.88
CA GLU A 256 -32.19 -5.12 -5.51
C GLU A 256 -32.16 -5.33 -7.04
N ASN A 257 -30.97 -5.29 -7.65
CA ASN A 257 -30.76 -5.37 -9.10
C ASN A 257 -29.79 -6.50 -9.44
N ARG A 258 -30.21 -7.74 -9.15
CA ARG A 258 -29.31 -8.90 -9.21
C ARG A 258 -28.86 -9.23 -10.64
N PRO A 259 -27.58 -9.55 -10.85
CA PRO A 259 -27.11 -10.15 -12.09
C PRO A 259 -27.76 -11.53 -12.30
N LYS A 260 -27.77 -12.01 -13.53
CA LYS A 260 -28.38 -13.30 -13.87
C LYS A 260 -27.47 -14.48 -13.62
N ASN A 261 -26.18 -14.38 -13.93
CA ASN A 261 -25.25 -15.52 -13.86
C ASN A 261 -23.93 -15.21 -13.13
N VAL A 262 -23.72 -13.96 -12.72
CA VAL A 262 -22.51 -13.54 -12.02
C VAL A 262 -22.76 -13.44 -10.51
N GLU A 263 -21.97 -14.14 -9.71
CA GLU A 263 -21.95 -13.93 -8.25
C GLU A 263 -20.98 -12.81 -7.89
N VAL A 264 -21.40 -11.86 -7.06
CA VAL A 264 -20.61 -10.67 -6.73
C VAL A 264 -20.26 -10.66 -5.25
N TRP A 265 -18.96 -10.63 -4.97
CA TRP A 265 -18.39 -10.52 -3.63
C TRP A 265 -17.98 -9.07 -3.43
N VAL A 266 -18.43 -8.46 -2.33
CA VAL A 266 -18.11 -7.07 -1.97
C VAL A 266 -17.59 -7.00 -0.56
N GLY A 267 -16.53 -6.23 -0.34
CA GLY A 267 -15.99 -6.16 1.01
C GLY A 267 -14.74 -5.34 1.15
N SER A 268 -13.97 -5.71 2.17
CA SER A 268 -12.78 -5.02 2.59
C SER A 268 -11.72 -6.00 3.05
N GLN A 269 -10.51 -5.79 2.57
CA GLN A 269 -9.30 -6.42 3.08
C GLN A 269 -8.85 -5.73 4.38
N GLY A 270 -8.22 -6.50 5.26
CA GLY A 270 -7.50 -5.98 6.41
C GLY A 270 -5.99 -5.94 6.14
N SER A 271 -5.26 -5.11 6.86
CA SER A 271 -3.78 -5.10 6.80
C SER A 271 -3.17 -4.90 5.40
N GLU A 272 -3.76 -4.07 4.53
CA GLU A 272 -3.14 -3.67 3.25
C GLU A 272 -1.88 -2.85 3.53
N GLU A 273 -1.97 -1.89 4.44
CA GLU A 273 -0.94 -0.87 4.70
C GLU A 273 0.34 -1.43 5.33
N VAL A 274 0.33 -2.73 5.64
CA VAL A 274 1.44 -3.52 6.15
C VAL A 274 1.87 -4.62 5.16
N GLY A 275 1.63 -4.37 3.87
CA GLY A 275 2.09 -5.13 2.72
C GLY A 275 1.07 -6.15 2.21
N ASP A 276 -0.15 -5.70 1.94
CA ASP A 276 -1.22 -6.43 1.24
C ASP A 276 -1.58 -7.78 1.91
N ARG A 277 -1.58 -7.80 3.24
CA ARG A 277 -1.61 -9.07 4.01
C ARG A 277 -3.00 -9.69 4.06
N GLY A 278 -4.03 -8.87 3.97
CA GLY A 278 -5.42 -9.32 3.79
C GLY A 278 -5.58 -10.04 2.48
N ALA A 279 -5.20 -9.41 1.37
CA ALA A 279 -5.29 -10.02 0.05
C ALA A 279 -4.41 -11.26 -0.08
N GLU A 280 -3.20 -11.27 0.49
CA GLU A 280 -2.35 -12.48 0.55
C GLU A 280 -3.09 -13.66 1.20
N ALA A 281 -3.72 -13.44 2.36
CA ALA A 281 -4.48 -14.48 3.06
C ALA A 281 -5.77 -14.87 2.30
N PHE A 282 -6.44 -13.89 1.68
CA PHE A 282 -7.64 -14.12 0.88
C PHE A 282 -7.34 -14.98 -0.34
N VAL A 283 -6.34 -14.62 -1.12
CA VAL A 283 -5.89 -15.34 -2.32
C VAL A 283 -5.44 -16.76 -1.95
N GLU A 284 -4.67 -16.92 -0.87
CA GLU A 284 -4.25 -18.26 -0.43
C GLU A 284 -5.45 -19.16 -0.12
N LYS A 285 -6.45 -18.64 0.57
CA LYS A 285 -7.64 -19.42 0.97
C LYS A 285 -8.55 -19.67 -0.23
N TYR A 286 -9.00 -18.62 -0.91
CA TYR A 286 -10.04 -18.70 -1.93
C TYR A 286 -9.55 -19.15 -3.29
N GLY A 287 -8.26 -18.96 -3.58
CA GLY A 287 -7.60 -19.61 -4.70
C GLY A 287 -7.58 -21.14 -4.54
N LYS A 288 -7.23 -21.66 -3.36
CA LYS A 288 -7.26 -23.12 -3.09
C LYS A 288 -8.67 -23.71 -3.12
N LEU A 289 -9.70 -22.91 -2.80
CA LEU A 289 -11.09 -23.33 -2.87
C LEU A 289 -11.68 -23.23 -4.29
N GLY A 290 -10.92 -22.75 -5.28
CA GLY A 290 -11.37 -22.58 -6.66
C GLY A 290 -12.36 -21.44 -6.86
N ILE A 291 -12.55 -20.57 -5.86
CA ILE A 291 -13.47 -19.42 -5.98
C ILE A 291 -12.92 -18.40 -6.97
N LEU A 292 -11.59 -18.31 -7.10
CA LEU A 292 -10.93 -17.33 -7.96
C LEU A 292 -10.68 -17.81 -9.40
N ASP A 293 -10.96 -19.08 -9.73
CA ASP A 293 -10.62 -19.69 -11.03
C ASP A 293 -11.41 -19.04 -12.19
N ASP A 294 -12.71 -18.87 -11.99
CA ASP A 294 -13.64 -18.21 -12.93
C ASP A 294 -14.11 -16.88 -12.34
N SER A 295 -13.15 -15.99 -12.07
CA SER A 295 -13.41 -14.70 -11.44
C SER A 295 -12.65 -13.53 -12.04
N TYR A 296 -13.20 -12.33 -11.86
CA TYR A 296 -12.46 -11.07 -11.96
C TYR A 296 -12.40 -10.39 -10.60
N THR A 297 -11.21 -9.94 -10.21
CA THR A 297 -11.04 -9.08 -9.03
C THR A 297 -10.80 -7.64 -9.47
N VAL A 298 -11.56 -6.70 -8.90
CA VAL A 298 -11.38 -5.26 -9.10
C VAL A 298 -11.09 -4.64 -7.74
N VAL A 299 -9.83 -4.25 -7.54
CA VAL A 299 -9.38 -3.55 -6.34
C VAL A 299 -9.66 -2.06 -6.51
N LEU A 300 -10.49 -1.52 -5.64
CA LEU A 300 -10.86 -0.12 -5.61
C LEU A 300 -9.91 0.62 -4.67
N GLU A 301 -9.42 1.78 -5.10
CA GLU A 301 -8.40 2.54 -4.38
C GLU A 301 -8.73 4.04 -4.39
N CYS A 302 -8.72 4.69 -3.23
CA CYS A 302 -8.81 6.15 -3.11
C CYS A 302 -10.01 6.78 -3.86
N CYS A 303 -11.19 6.15 -3.77
CA CYS A 303 -12.41 6.52 -4.49
C CYS A 303 -13.14 7.77 -3.95
N GLY A 304 -12.64 8.42 -2.91
CA GLY A 304 -13.30 9.54 -2.21
C GLY A 304 -12.76 10.92 -2.55
N ALA A 305 -11.56 11.01 -3.14
CA ALA A 305 -10.97 12.27 -3.59
C ALA A 305 -10.01 12.03 -4.76
N ALA A 306 -10.36 12.55 -5.94
CA ALA A 306 -9.63 12.33 -7.18
C ALA A 306 -9.81 13.50 -8.18
N GLY A 307 -8.82 13.69 -9.04
CA GLY A 307 -8.94 14.49 -10.25
C GLY A 307 -9.24 13.64 -11.48
N ASP A 308 -8.79 12.37 -11.50
CA ASP A 308 -9.15 11.37 -12.49
C ASP A 308 -9.23 9.98 -11.84
N MET A 309 -9.95 9.07 -12.48
CA MET A 309 -9.80 7.63 -12.30
C MET A 309 -8.53 7.15 -13.01
N PHE A 310 -7.89 6.12 -12.47
CA PHE A 310 -6.64 5.57 -12.98
C PHE A 310 -6.66 4.05 -12.93
N LEU A 311 -6.51 3.42 -14.10
CA LEU A 311 -6.32 1.98 -14.22
C LEU A 311 -4.83 1.66 -14.23
N ILE A 312 -4.41 0.83 -13.28
CA ILE A 312 -3.02 0.41 -13.18
C ILE A 312 -2.74 -0.65 -14.25
N GLU A 313 -1.65 -0.47 -15.00
CA GLU A 313 -1.15 -1.46 -15.95
C GLU A 313 -0.01 -2.28 -15.35
N LYS A 314 0.85 -1.63 -14.55
CA LYS A 314 2.02 -2.22 -13.88
C LYS A 314 2.35 -1.48 -12.59
N ASP A 315 2.92 -2.17 -11.61
CA ASP A 315 3.34 -1.56 -10.34
C ASP A 315 4.82 -1.81 -9.97
N MET A 316 5.22 -1.31 -8.79
CA MET A 316 6.60 -1.43 -8.30
C MET A 316 7.00 -2.87 -7.89
N HIS A 317 6.02 -3.76 -7.69
CA HIS A 317 6.23 -5.18 -7.38
C HIS A 317 6.20 -6.07 -8.64
N ARG A 318 6.29 -5.44 -9.82
CA ARG A 318 6.32 -6.10 -11.13
C ARG A 318 5.04 -6.87 -11.46
N ALA A 319 3.92 -6.55 -10.82
CA ALA A 319 2.63 -7.06 -11.27
C ALA A 319 2.29 -6.44 -12.63
N VAL A 320 1.67 -7.22 -13.50
CA VAL A 320 1.11 -6.77 -14.77
C VAL A 320 -0.38 -7.06 -14.70
N TYR A 321 -1.17 -5.99 -14.70
CA TYR A 321 -2.61 -6.04 -14.45
C TYR A 321 -3.34 -6.58 -15.67
N ASP A 322 -4.45 -7.27 -15.45
CA ASP A 322 -5.14 -7.99 -16.51
C ASP A 322 -5.74 -7.03 -17.56
N THR A 323 -5.36 -7.24 -18.82
CA THR A 323 -5.76 -6.36 -19.92
C THR A 323 -7.23 -6.53 -20.31
N GLU A 324 -7.81 -7.72 -20.08
CA GLU A 324 -9.22 -7.97 -20.34
C GLU A 324 -10.07 -7.15 -19.36
N ILE A 325 -9.74 -7.22 -18.06
CA ILE A 325 -10.46 -6.45 -17.03
C ILE A 325 -10.29 -4.95 -17.26
N ASN A 326 -9.07 -4.47 -17.54
CA ASN A 326 -8.82 -3.04 -17.80
C ASN A 326 -9.60 -2.54 -19.02
N ASN A 327 -9.69 -3.33 -20.11
CA ASN A 327 -10.47 -2.94 -21.29
C ASN A 327 -11.97 -2.89 -20.98
N MET A 328 -12.48 -3.83 -20.19
CA MET A 328 -13.88 -3.83 -19.76
C MET A 328 -14.19 -2.64 -18.84
N LEU A 329 -13.29 -2.27 -17.94
CA LEU A 329 -13.44 -1.05 -17.11
C LEU A 329 -13.40 0.23 -17.93
N LEU A 330 -12.58 0.30 -18.98
CA LEU A 330 -12.59 1.43 -19.93
C LEU A 330 -13.91 1.51 -20.71
N GLN A 331 -14.47 0.37 -21.09
CA GLN A 331 -15.78 0.31 -21.73
C GLN A 331 -16.89 0.76 -20.77
N ALA A 332 -16.93 0.21 -19.55
CA ALA A 332 -17.86 0.60 -18.50
C ALA A 332 -17.79 2.10 -18.19
N HIS A 333 -16.57 2.66 -18.13
CA HIS A 333 -16.35 4.09 -18.00
C HIS A 333 -16.96 4.90 -19.16
N THR A 334 -16.78 4.42 -20.39
CA THR A 334 -17.32 5.08 -21.59
C THR A 334 -18.85 5.09 -21.56
N GLU A 335 -19.47 3.98 -21.16
CA GLU A 335 -20.92 3.85 -21.02
C GLU A 335 -21.45 4.79 -19.93
N ALA A 336 -20.88 4.75 -18.72
CA ALA A 336 -21.22 5.65 -17.63
C ALA A 336 -21.05 7.13 -18.00
N LYS A 337 -19.97 7.48 -18.73
CA LYS A 337 -19.68 8.86 -19.16
C LYS A 337 -20.62 9.37 -20.25
N ASN A 338 -21.14 8.48 -21.10
CA ASN A 338 -22.17 8.85 -22.07
C ASN A 338 -23.47 9.25 -21.39
N GLU A 339 -23.80 8.62 -20.26
CA GLU A 339 -24.97 8.97 -19.44
C GLU A 339 -24.73 10.20 -18.56
N ASN A 340 -23.51 10.34 -18.04
CA ASN A 340 -23.08 11.44 -17.17
C ASN A 340 -21.80 12.10 -17.72
N PRO A 341 -21.92 13.14 -18.57
CA PRO A 341 -20.76 13.82 -19.15
C PRO A 341 -19.79 14.45 -18.14
N ASP A 342 -20.27 14.74 -16.93
CA ASP A 342 -19.49 15.30 -15.82
C ASP A 342 -18.75 14.24 -14.98
N LEU A 343 -18.85 12.95 -15.35
CA LEU A 343 -18.10 11.86 -14.73
C LEU A 343 -16.59 12.04 -14.94
N LEU A 344 -15.80 11.73 -13.92
CA LEU A 344 -14.33 11.85 -13.94
C LEU A 344 -13.71 11.25 -15.21
N ASN A 345 -12.59 11.79 -15.69
CA ASN A 345 -11.86 11.10 -16.77
C ASN A 345 -11.18 9.85 -16.24
N ILE A 346 -10.87 8.91 -17.14
CA ILE A 346 -10.08 7.72 -16.84
C ILE A 346 -8.76 7.78 -17.58
N ARG A 347 -7.68 7.41 -16.89
CA ARG A 347 -6.33 7.26 -17.46
C ARG A 347 -5.81 5.86 -17.18
N THR A 348 -4.84 5.41 -17.97
CA THR A 348 -4.10 4.17 -17.70
C THR A 348 -2.62 4.47 -17.49
N GLY A 349 -1.91 3.59 -16.77
CA GLY A 349 -0.45 3.63 -16.77
C GLY A 349 0.21 2.85 -15.64
N SER A 350 1.51 3.04 -15.49
CA SER A 350 2.30 2.36 -14.46
C SER A 350 2.41 3.16 -13.15
N LEU A 351 2.19 2.48 -12.03
CA LEU A 351 2.44 2.97 -10.69
C LEU A 351 3.91 2.74 -10.32
N LYS A 352 4.72 3.81 -10.39
CA LYS A 352 6.19 3.71 -10.18
C LYS A 352 6.58 3.54 -8.71
N ILE A 353 5.74 3.99 -7.79
CA ILE A 353 5.91 3.94 -6.35
C ILE A 353 4.55 3.62 -5.77
N GLY A 354 4.47 2.57 -4.94
CA GLY A 354 3.22 1.98 -4.46
C GLY A 354 2.82 0.74 -5.28
N ALA A 355 1.96 -0.03 -4.66
CA ALA A 355 1.17 -1.13 -5.24
C ALA A 355 -0.18 -1.12 -4.49
N CYS A 356 -0.99 -2.13 -4.72
CA CYS A 356 -2.24 -2.38 -3.97
C CYS A 356 -2.47 -3.90 -3.89
N ASP A 357 -3.53 -4.29 -3.20
CA ASP A 357 -3.93 -5.68 -2.99
C ASP A 357 -3.97 -6.54 -4.28
N ALA A 358 -4.26 -5.93 -5.44
CA ALA A 358 -4.32 -6.61 -6.74
C ALA A 358 -3.02 -7.37 -7.08
N CYS A 359 -1.87 -6.90 -6.58
CA CYS A 359 -0.59 -7.55 -6.82
C CYS A 359 -0.55 -8.99 -6.29
N ARG A 360 -1.26 -9.28 -5.19
CA ARG A 360 -1.33 -10.61 -4.57
C ARG A 360 -2.07 -11.61 -5.44
N TYR A 361 -3.18 -11.17 -6.04
CA TYR A 361 -3.94 -11.98 -7.00
C TYR A 361 -3.10 -12.30 -8.23
N ILE A 362 -2.46 -11.28 -8.81
CA ILE A 362 -1.68 -11.41 -10.05
C ILE A 362 -0.46 -12.34 -9.86
N HIS A 363 0.24 -12.24 -8.72
CA HIS A 363 1.41 -13.09 -8.46
C HIS A 363 1.08 -14.57 -8.30
N GLU A 364 -0.13 -14.89 -7.85
CA GLU A 364 -0.65 -16.27 -7.79
C GLU A 364 -1.38 -16.70 -9.07
N GLY A 365 -1.43 -15.84 -10.09
CA GLY A 365 -1.97 -16.16 -11.42
C GLY A 365 -3.46 -15.91 -11.60
N PHE A 366 -4.12 -15.24 -10.65
CA PHE A 366 -5.52 -14.84 -10.77
C PHE A 366 -5.66 -13.51 -11.50
N LYS A 367 -6.82 -13.31 -12.14
CA LYS A 367 -7.11 -12.09 -12.90
C LYS A 367 -7.56 -10.96 -11.98
N ALA A 368 -6.79 -9.89 -11.94
CA ALA A 368 -7.12 -8.69 -11.18
C ALA A 368 -6.79 -7.39 -11.93
N ALA A 369 -7.59 -6.36 -11.63
CA ALA A 369 -7.36 -4.97 -11.99
C ALA A 369 -7.41 -4.08 -10.75
N ALA A 370 -6.92 -2.85 -10.88
CA ALA A 370 -7.10 -1.81 -9.86
C ALA A 370 -7.62 -0.52 -10.49
N LEU A 371 -8.70 0.00 -9.93
CA LEU A 371 -9.33 1.26 -10.31
C LEU A 371 -9.12 2.27 -9.18
N MET A 372 -8.21 3.22 -9.42
CA MET A 372 -7.68 4.11 -8.39
C MET A 372 -8.03 5.59 -8.63
N GLY A 373 -8.35 6.32 -7.58
CA GLY A 373 -8.46 7.79 -7.61
C GLY A 373 -7.10 8.47 -7.51
N MET A 374 -6.78 9.36 -8.45
CA MET A 374 -5.51 10.09 -8.47
C MET A 374 -5.69 11.59 -8.70
N GLU A 375 -4.72 12.39 -8.25
CA GLU A 375 -4.59 13.79 -8.67
C GLU A 375 -4.53 13.91 -10.21
N HIS A 376 -5.14 14.94 -10.80
CA HIS A 376 -5.24 15.10 -12.26
C HIS A 376 -3.86 15.10 -12.97
N ASP A 377 -2.90 15.86 -12.44
CA ASP A 377 -1.58 16.02 -13.05
C ASP A 377 -0.50 15.09 -12.47
N LYS A 378 -0.84 14.22 -11.52
CA LYS A 378 0.13 13.38 -10.82
C LYS A 378 -0.39 11.97 -10.64
N ASN A 379 0.46 10.97 -10.87
CA ASN A 379 0.14 9.59 -10.52
C ASN A 379 0.31 9.38 -9.01
N LYS A 380 -0.53 10.04 -8.21
CA LYS A 380 -0.52 10.02 -6.75
C LYS A 380 -1.95 10.23 -6.24
N ALA A 381 -2.37 9.43 -5.25
CA ALA A 381 -3.61 9.67 -4.52
C ALA A 381 -3.63 11.01 -3.77
N VAL A 382 -4.82 11.62 -3.72
CA VAL A 382 -5.08 12.85 -2.96
C VAL A 382 -4.95 12.55 -1.47
N ASN A 383 -4.20 13.39 -0.75
CA ASN A 383 -3.92 13.24 0.68
C ASN A 383 -3.29 11.91 1.12
N TRP A 384 -2.71 11.13 0.19
CA TRP A 384 -2.05 9.86 0.50
C TRP A 384 -1.08 9.93 1.70
N HIS A 385 -1.29 9.04 2.67
CA HIS A 385 -0.54 8.91 3.93
C HIS A 385 -0.37 10.23 4.70
N SER A 386 -1.40 11.08 4.71
CA SER A 386 -1.43 12.41 5.36
C SER A 386 -2.52 12.48 6.41
N VAL A 387 -2.31 13.28 7.47
CA VAL A 387 -3.38 13.60 8.45
C VAL A 387 -4.55 14.37 7.85
N LYS A 388 -4.40 14.90 6.63
CA LYS A 388 -5.49 15.50 5.84
C LYS A 388 -6.39 14.46 5.20
N ASP A 389 -6.02 13.18 5.23
CA ASP A 389 -6.89 12.13 4.74
C ASP A 389 -7.97 11.82 5.80
N ALA A 390 -9.03 12.61 5.75
CA ALA A 390 -10.08 12.72 6.75
C ALA A 390 -11.44 13.00 6.07
N PRO A 391 -12.58 12.67 6.73
CA PRO A 391 -13.91 12.75 6.12
C PRO A 391 -14.25 14.11 5.49
N GLU A 392 -13.79 15.21 6.08
CA GLU A 392 -14.05 16.56 5.58
C GLU A 392 -13.42 16.87 4.20
N ASN A 393 -12.48 16.03 3.75
CA ASN A 393 -11.83 16.16 2.45
C ASN A 393 -12.34 15.15 1.41
N ILE A 394 -13.44 14.45 1.70
CA ILE A 394 -14.10 13.52 0.77
C ILE A 394 -15.13 14.26 -0.08
N ASP A 395 -15.10 13.99 -1.38
CA ASP A 395 -16.10 14.42 -2.34
C ASP A 395 -17.08 13.27 -2.64
N LYS A 396 -18.33 13.47 -2.22
CA LYS A 396 -19.43 12.53 -2.40
C LYS A 396 -19.68 12.18 -3.87
N LYS A 397 -19.53 13.15 -4.78
CA LYS A 397 -19.75 12.92 -6.22
C LYS A 397 -18.72 11.93 -6.76
N ILE A 398 -17.47 12.04 -6.31
CA ILE A 398 -16.38 11.18 -6.79
C ILE A 398 -16.69 9.72 -6.46
N MET A 399 -17.10 9.41 -5.24
CA MET A 399 -17.48 8.04 -4.88
C MET A 399 -18.62 7.50 -5.75
N ARG A 400 -19.60 8.34 -6.09
CA ARG A 400 -20.69 7.96 -7.01
C ARG A 400 -20.16 7.66 -8.41
N ASP A 401 -19.24 8.47 -8.94
CA ASP A 401 -18.63 8.20 -10.25
C ASP A 401 -17.95 6.81 -10.27
N PHE A 402 -17.25 6.40 -9.20
CA PHE A 402 -16.66 5.05 -9.10
C PHE A 402 -17.72 3.95 -8.99
N LEU A 403 -18.80 4.19 -8.25
CA LEU A 403 -19.93 3.27 -8.15
C LEU A 403 -20.57 3.03 -9.53
N ASP A 404 -20.84 4.10 -10.28
CA ASP A 404 -21.46 4.03 -11.61
C ASP A 404 -20.62 3.17 -12.56
N VAL A 405 -19.30 3.43 -12.65
CA VAL A 405 -18.39 2.64 -13.50
C VAL A 405 -18.34 1.18 -13.06
N SER A 406 -18.38 0.92 -11.74
CA SER A 406 -18.33 -0.45 -11.22
C SER A 406 -19.61 -1.23 -11.52
N LEU A 407 -20.78 -0.57 -11.48
CA LEU A 407 -22.06 -1.20 -11.84
C LEU A 407 -22.14 -1.49 -13.34
N GLU A 408 -21.74 -0.55 -14.20
CA GLU A 408 -21.64 -0.81 -15.65
C GLU A 408 -20.67 -1.97 -15.95
N PHE A 409 -19.56 -2.08 -15.21
CA PHE A 409 -18.66 -3.23 -15.33
C PHE A 409 -19.35 -4.55 -14.99
N VAL A 410 -20.16 -4.61 -13.92
CA VAL A 410 -20.95 -5.80 -13.57
C VAL A 410 -21.92 -6.15 -14.69
N GLU A 411 -22.64 -5.16 -15.24
CA GLU A 411 -23.58 -5.38 -16.35
C GLU A 411 -22.86 -5.96 -17.59
N LEU A 412 -21.69 -5.44 -17.95
CA LEU A 412 -20.88 -5.95 -19.05
C LEU A 412 -20.40 -7.39 -18.84
N VAL A 413 -19.96 -7.73 -17.63
CA VAL A 413 -19.55 -9.10 -17.30
C VAL A 413 -20.76 -10.03 -17.32
N ASP A 414 -21.88 -9.66 -16.71
CA ASP A 414 -23.08 -10.52 -16.67
C ASP A 414 -23.60 -10.80 -18.10
N ASN A 415 -23.61 -9.80 -18.97
CA ASN A 415 -23.97 -9.96 -20.38
C ASN A 415 -23.06 -10.92 -21.16
N LYS A 416 -21.80 -11.07 -20.76
CA LYS A 416 -20.87 -12.04 -21.36
C LYS A 416 -21.19 -13.49 -20.99
N TYR A 417 -21.83 -13.70 -19.82
CA TYR A 417 -22.14 -15.03 -19.29
C TYR A 417 -23.62 -15.39 -19.32
N ASN A 418 -24.48 -14.48 -19.79
CA ASN A 418 -25.92 -14.70 -19.99
C ASN A 418 -26.24 -15.81 -20.98
#